data_AF-A0A2N7B4S0-F1
#
_entry.id   AF-A0A2N7B4S0-F1
#
_cell.length_a   1.000
_cell.length_b   1.000
_cell.length_c   1.000
_cell.angle_alpha   90.00
_cell.angle_beta   90.00
_cell.angle_gamma   90.00
#
_symmetry.space_group_name_H-M   'P 1'
#
loop_
_entity.id
_entity.type
_entity.pdbx_description
1 polymer ?
#
loop_
_entity_poly.entity_id
_entity_poly.type
_entity_poly.pdbx_seq_one_letter_code
_entity_poly.pdbx_strand_id
1 'polypeptide(L)'
;MLINSITMKTQVGLKGLALAVLALVTSCQKENLTPPKPESNVVDSSKGARVPASETLQTAGNGRFFIVNRRSGKMLDVEGLQTASGSNIVQYGGTGASNQEWTLTQLSGGFYSIVGVQSQRALEVVQGSTADGGDISIANYTGANQQQWQFLALGDGYYRIINRNSGKDLDVFNQSIDDLAEIKQWGYWGGENQQWALIKAQQAGQLGWVLTTSNVPDDVRARITSAMNDACARYNRLANWPARTLTVEYNTGVQTADGNTNGNIRFGGNPSYQNTRTAMHEIAHTWGVGISGGWYANTSTGPFTGANAVATVKTFDGPNAVINTGGSHFWPYGLNYDNEWSEINAYRHVKLVYAMRTDGM
;
A
#
# COMPACT_ATOMS: atom_id res chain seq x y z
N MET A 1 -12.66 -51.88 -76.71
CA MET A 1 -13.50 -52.27 -75.56
C MET A 1 -13.72 -51.02 -74.72
N LEU A 2 -14.99 -50.73 -74.45
CA LEU A 2 -15.63 -49.72 -73.59
C LEU A 2 -14.75 -48.67 -72.88
N ILE A 3 -14.89 -47.38 -73.20
CA ILE A 3 -15.87 -46.37 -72.72
C ILE A 3 -15.39 -45.65 -71.45
N ASN A 4 -15.18 -44.32 -71.62
CA ASN A 4 -15.48 -43.16 -70.76
C ASN A 4 -15.16 -43.23 -69.25
N SER A 5 -14.69 -42.16 -68.59
CA SER A 5 -15.29 -40.82 -68.65
C SER A 5 -14.39 -39.71 -68.07
N ILE A 6 -14.39 -38.58 -68.78
CA ILE A 6 -14.67 -37.19 -68.33
C ILE A 6 -13.60 -36.53 -67.42
N THR A 7 -12.68 -35.70 -67.95
CA THR A 7 -12.76 -34.23 -68.25
C THR A 7 -13.18 -33.39 -67.02
N MET A 8 -12.57 -32.28 -66.60
CA MET A 8 -12.01 -31.14 -67.33
C MET A 8 -11.35 -30.17 -66.33
N LYS A 9 -10.23 -29.54 -66.76
CA LYS A 9 -9.74 -28.16 -66.55
C LYS A 9 -10.12 -27.43 -65.24
N THR A 10 -9.25 -26.63 -64.59
CA THR A 10 -8.59 -25.44 -65.17
C THR A 10 -7.60 -24.86 -64.14
N GLN A 11 -6.60 -24.12 -64.64
CA GLN A 11 -5.64 -23.30 -63.88
C GLN A 11 -6.30 -22.38 -62.83
N VAL A 12 -5.51 -21.92 -61.84
CA VAL A 12 -5.28 -20.48 -61.53
C VAL A 12 -4.34 -20.32 -60.32
N GLY A 13 -3.32 -19.46 -60.49
CA GLY A 13 -2.94 -18.42 -59.51
C GLY A 13 -2.12 -18.81 -58.27
N LEU A 14 -0.80 -18.59 -58.35
CA LEU A 14 0.00 -18.28 -57.15
C LEU A 14 -0.47 -16.92 -56.61
N LYS A 15 -1.17 -16.93 -55.48
CA LYS A 15 -1.39 -15.75 -54.64
C LYS A 15 -0.61 -15.94 -53.34
N GLY A 16 0.16 -14.91 -52.98
CA GLY A 16 1.07 -14.90 -51.85
C GLY A 16 0.39 -15.28 -50.54
N LEU A 17 1.07 -16.11 -49.75
CA LEU A 17 0.75 -16.27 -48.34
C LEU A 17 1.19 -15.00 -47.62
N ALA A 18 0.22 -14.15 -47.28
CA ALA A 18 0.38 -13.21 -46.18
C ALA A 18 0.49 -14.03 -44.89
N LEU A 19 1.67 -14.02 -44.28
CA LEU A 19 1.91 -14.56 -42.96
C LEU A 19 1.17 -13.66 -41.97
N ALA A 20 -0.07 -14.03 -41.61
CA ALA A 20 -0.79 -13.40 -40.52
C ALA A 20 -0.04 -13.72 -39.23
N VAL A 21 0.77 -12.77 -38.75
CA VAL A 21 1.24 -12.77 -37.37
C VAL A 21 0.00 -12.62 -36.50
N LEU A 22 -0.49 -13.75 -35.99
CA LEU A 22 -1.50 -13.76 -34.95
C LEU A 22 -0.84 -13.17 -33.70
N ALA A 23 -0.94 -11.84 -33.55
CA ALA A 23 -0.69 -11.21 -32.28
C ALA A 23 -1.72 -11.79 -31.30
N LEU A 24 -1.27 -12.73 -30.46
CA LEU A 24 -1.98 -13.11 -29.26
C LEU A 24 -2.03 -11.85 -28.37
N VAL A 25 -3.03 -11.02 -28.61
CA VAL A 25 -3.56 -10.12 -27.59
C VAL A 25 -4.15 -11.05 -26.54
N THR A 26 -3.35 -11.42 -25.54
CA THR A 26 -3.87 -11.96 -24.29
C THR A 26 -4.71 -10.85 -23.69
N SER A 27 -5.99 -10.81 -24.04
CA SER A 27 -6.96 -9.96 -23.37
C SER A 27 -7.08 -10.43 -21.93
N CYS A 28 -7.07 -9.47 -20.99
CA CYS A 28 -7.26 -9.69 -19.56
C CYS A 28 -8.70 -10.16 -19.28
N GLN A 29 -9.04 -11.40 -19.65
CA GLN A 29 -10.27 -12.01 -19.21
C GLN A 29 -10.08 -12.62 -17.83
N LYS A 30 -10.82 -12.07 -16.87
CA LYS A 30 -10.87 -12.40 -15.45
C LYS A 30 -11.40 -13.82 -15.14
N GLU A 31 -11.70 -14.61 -16.17
CA GLU A 31 -12.70 -15.70 -16.08
C GLU A 31 -12.18 -17.08 -15.67
N ASN A 32 -10.90 -17.26 -15.31
CA ASN A 32 -10.37 -18.58 -14.94
C ASN A 32 -9.54 -18.64 -13.64
N LEU A 33 -9.67 -17.65 -12.75
CA LEU A 33 -9.04 -17.70 -11.43
C LEU A 33 -10.08 -18.06 -10.37
N THR A 34 -9.83 -19.14 -9.62
CA THR A 34 -10.56 -19.43 -8.38
C THR A 34 -10.27 -18.30 -7.38
N PRO A 35 -11.30 -17.62 -6.84
CA PRO A 35 -11.10 -16.60 -5.82
C PRO A 35 -10.29 -17.18 -4.65
N PRO A 36 -9.30 -16.45 -4.11
CA PRO A 36 -8.69 -16.86 -2.85
C PRO A 36 -9.77 -16.89 -1.76
N LYS A 37 -9.67 -17.89 -0.88
CA LYS A 37 -10.52 -18.08 0.29
C LYS A 37 -10.58 -16.76 1.08
N PRO A 38 -11.74 -16.36 1.63
CA PRO A 38 -11.80 -15.22 2.55
C PRO A 38 -10.75 -15.44 3.64
N GLU A 39 -9.83 -14.47 3.77
CA GLU A 39 -8.73 -14.60 4.71
C GLU A 39 -9.28 -14.68 6.14
N SER A 40 -8.76 -15.62 6.90
CA SER A 40 -9.00 -15.70 8.34
C SER A 40 -8.27 -14.54 9.00
N ASN A 41 -8.98 -13.74 9.81
CA ASN A 41 -8.45 -12.67 10.67
C ASN A 41 -7.50 -13.16 11.79
N VAL A 42 -6.79 -14.27 11.61
CA VAL A 42 -5.93 -14.86 12.64
C VAL A 42 -4.48 -14.52 12.33
N VAL A 43 -4.01 -13.43 12.92
CA VAL A 43 -2.59 -13.06 12.95
C VAL A 43 -1.90 -13.95 13.98
N ASP A 44 -0.95 -14.80 13.57
CA ASP A 44 -0.09 -15.56 14.50
C ASP A 44 0.80 -14.59 15.28
N SER A 45 0.55 -14.49 16.58
CA SER A 45 1.11 -13.49 17.48
C SER A 45 2.49 -13.81 18.04
N SER A 46 3.16 -14.86 17.53
CA SER A 46 4.34 -15.39 18.20
C SER A 46 5.70 -14.88 17.70
N LYS A 47 5.85 -14.21 16.56
CA LYS A 47 7.18 -13.77 16.04
C LYS A 47 7.12 -12.46 15.24
N GLY A 48 7.99 -11.51 15.59
CA GLY A 48 7.85 -10.06 15.40
C GLY A 48 7.64 -9.55 13.97
N ALA A 49 6.54 -8.82 13.78
CA ALA A 49 6.30 -8.02 12.59
C ALA A 49 7.17 -6.75 12.68
N ARG A 50 8.14 -6.62 11.78
CA ARG A 50 9.04 -5.46 11.67
C ARG A 50 8.55 -4.50 10.59
N VAL A 51 9.13 -3.30 10.53
CA VAL A 51 8.92 -2.43 9.37
C VAL A 51 9.43 -3.13 8.11
N PRO A 52 8.69 -3.11 6.98
CA PRO A 52 9.16 -3.71 5.73
C PRO A 52 10.57 -3.24 5.34
N ALA A 53 11.43 -4.15 4.88
CA ALA A 53 12.80 -3.81 4.45
C ALA A 53 12.83 -2.84 3.25
N SER A 54 11.74 -2.78 2.48
CA SER A 54 11.58 -1.81 1.39
C SER A 54 11.36 -0.38 1.88
N GLU A 55 11.15 -0.16 3.18
CA GLU A 55 10.99 1.16 3.77
C GLU A 55 12.34 1.73 4.21
N THR A 56 12.56 3.00 3.89
CA THR A 56 13.70 3.74 4.43
C THR A 56 13.34 4.32 5.78
N LEU A 57 13.88 3.73 6.86
CA LEU A 57 13.76 4.30 8.20
C LEU A 57 14.47 5.66 8.28
N GLN A 58 13.81 6.62 8.92
CA GLN A 58 14.25 8.01 8.98
C GLN A 58 14.84 8.35 10.33
N THR A 59 15.79 9.28 10.34
CA THR A 59 16.24 9.91 11.57
C THR A 59 15.19 10.89 12.10
N ALA A 60 15.02 10.97 13.42
CA ALA A 60 14.15 11.97 14.04
C ALA A 60 14.58 13.41 13.65
N GLY A 61 13.63 14.22 13.22
CA GLY A 61 13.84 15.57 12.70
C GLY A 61 12.53 16.24 12.35
N ASN A 62 12.58 17.50 11.90
CA ASN A 62 11.38 18.21 11.48
C ASN A 62 10.75 17.54 10.24
N GLY A 63 9.43 17.34 10.27
CA GLY A 63 8.69 16.83 9.10
C GLY A 63 7.50 15.94 9.48
N ARG A 64 6.89 15.33 8.46
CA ARG A 64 5.77 14.40 8.61
C ARG A 64 6.21 12.96 8.52
N PHE A 65 5.74 12.15 9.46
CA PHE A 65 6.12 10.75 9.61
C PHE A 65 4.91 9.87 9.93
N PHE A 66 4.99 8.62 9.50
CA PHE A 66 4.32 7.51 10.18
C PHE A 66 5.25 7.04 11.30
N ILE A 67 4.70 6.83 12.50
CA ILE A 67 5.44 6.30 13.65
C ILE A 67 5.02 4.84 13.80
N VAL A 68 5.96 3.91 13.64
CA VAL A 68 5.66 2.48 13.48
C VAL A 68 6.27 1.66 14.61
N ASN A 69 5.46 0.84 15.26
CA ASN A 69 5.93 -0.01 16.34
C ASN A 69 6.80 -1.16 15.81
N ARG A 70 7.94 -1.43 16.48
CA ARG A 70 8.90 -2.47 16.07
C ARG A 70 8.34 -3.89 16.18
N ARG A 71 7.46 -4.15 17.16
CA ARG A 71 6.95 -5.49 17.47
C ARG A 71 5.84 -5.91 16.52
N SER A 72 4.92 -5.01 16.24
CA SER A 72 3.70 -5.28 15.49
C SER A 72 3.74 -4.80 14.03
N GLY A 73 4.67 -3.91 13.68
CA GLY A 73 4.70 -3.24 12.38
C GLY A 73 3.53 -2.29 12.14
N LYS A 74 2.69 -2.05 13.17
CA LYS A 74 1.51 -1.18 13.11
C LYS A 74 1.85 0.28 13.42
N MET A 75 1.01 1.19 12.95
CA MET A 75 1.22 2.64 13.06
C MET A 75 0.57 3.19 14.34
N LEU A 76 1.19 4.23 14.91
CA LEU A 76 0.58 5.11 15.90
C LEU A 76 -0.62 5.82 15.24
N ASP A 77 -1.81 5.62 15.81
CA ASP A 77 -3.07 5.95 15.17
C ASP A 77 -4.00 6.69 16.15
N VAL A 78 -4.64 7.76 15.67
CA VAL A 78 -5.78 8.36 16.38
C VAL A 78 -7.04 7.57 16.08
N GLU A 79 -7.59 6.91 17.10
CA GLU A 79 -8.67 5.95 16.96
C GLU A 79 -9.86 6.53 16.18
N GLY A 80 -10.31 5.81 15.15
CA GLY A 80 -11.52 6.14 14.41
C GLY A 80 -11.50 7.49 13.70
N LEU A 81 -10.31 8.00 13.30
CA LEU A 81 -10.14 9.31 12.64
C LEU A 81 -10.68 10.49 13.49
N GLN A 82 -10.75 10.30 14.81
CA GLN A 82 -11.24 11.34 15.71
C GLN A 82 -10.29 12.54 15.72
N THR A 83 -10.87 13.73 15.95
CA THR A 83 -10.10 14.97 15.98
C THR A 83 -10.25 15.75 17.28
N ALA A 84 -11.11 15.33 18.20
CA ALA A 84 -11.35 16.04 19.45
C ALA A 84 -10.16 15.91 20.42
N SER A 85 -10.01 16.86 21.35
CA SER A 85 -9.08 16.68 22.46
C SER A 85 -9.56 15.54 23.37
N GLY A 86 -8.64 14.71 23.86
CA GLY A 86 -8.94 13.48 24.59
C GLY A 86 -9.27 12.28 23.70
N SER A 87 -9.17 12.40 22.37
CA SER A 87 -9.31 11.22 21.49
C SER A 87 -8.16 10.25 21.72
N ASN A 88 -8.49 8.98 21.76
CA ASN A 88 -7.58 7.91 22.15
C ASN A 88 -6.48 7.66 21.10
N ILE A 89 -5.34 7.16 21.57
CA ILE A 89 -4.23 6.71 20.72
C ILE A 89 -4.09 5.21 20.82
N VAL A 90 -4.12 4.57 19.65
CA VAL A 90 -3.99 3.12 19.51
C VAL A 90 -2.88 2.79 18.51
N GLN A 91 -2.55 1.51 18.38
CA GLN A 91 -1.92 1.03 17.15
C GLN A 91 -2.98 0.51 16.18
N TYR A 92 -2.75 0.69 14.88
CA TYR A 92 -3.60 0.12 13.85
C TYR A 92 -2.80 -0.25 12.60
N GLY A 93 -3.30 -1.20 11.82
CA GLY A 93 -2.76 -1.54 10.50
C GLY A 93 -2.56 -0.29 9.64
N GLY A 94 -1.45 -0.24 8.89
CA GLY A 94 -1.15 0.89 8.02
C GLY A 94 -2.25 1.08 6.97
N THR A 95 -2.84 2.28 6.94
CA THR A 95 -3.81 2.72 5.91
C THR A 95 -3.25 3.88 5.10
N GLY A 96 -2.26 4.61 5.64
CA GLY A 96 -1.76 5.84 5.03
C GLY A 96 -2.74 7.02 5.14
N ALA A 97 -3.77 6.89 5.97
CA ALA A 97 -4.70 7.96 6.28
C ALA A 97 -4.09 8.99 7.23
N SER A 98 -4.68 10.19 7.27
CA SER A 98 -4.11 11.35 7.96
C SER A 98 -4.16 11.28 9.48
N ASN A 99 -4.93 10.35 10.08
CA ASN A 99 -4.89 10.03 11.51
C ASN A 99 -3.65 9.22 11.93
N GLN A 100 -2.92 8.65 10.96
CA GLN A 100 -1.64 7.95 11.18
C GLN A 100 -0.42 8.83 10.88
N GLU A 101 -0.65 10.05 10.37
CA GLU A 101 0.40 11.00 10.03
C GLU A 101 0.68 11.97 11.17
N TRP A 102 1.96 12.09 11.53
CA TRP A 102 2.42 12.90 12.64
C TRP A 102 3.47 13.92 12.18
N THR A 103 3.25 15.19 12.48
CA THR A 103 4.24 16.26 12.32
C THR A 103 5.12 16.33 13.55
N LEU A 104 6.41 16.07 13.37
CA LEU A 104 7.44 16.30 14.37
C LEU A 104 8.00 17.72 14.19
N THR A 105 8.02 18.48 15.28
CA THR A 105 8.64 19.80 15.34
C THR A 105 9.62 19.83 16.50
N GLN A 106 10.88 20.09 16.20
CA GLN A 106 11.97 20.17 17.16
C GLN A 106 11.79 21.39 18.07
N LEU A 107 11.98 21.14 19.35
CA LEU A 107 11.95 22.11 20.45
C LEU A 107 13.35 22.24 21.06
N SER A 108 13.52 23.16 22.00
CA SER A 108 14.78 23.31 22.74
C SER A 108 15.12 22.06 23.55
N GLY A 109 16.41 21.81 23.74
CA GLY A 109 16.90 20.71 24.59
C GLY A 109 16.74 19.30 23.99
N GLY A 110 16.52 19.19 22.68
CA GLY A 110 16.41 17.88 21.99
C GLY A 110 15.04 17.22 22.11
N PHE A 111 14.02 17.96 22.54
CA PHE A 111 12.63 17.52 22.58
C PHE A 111 11.91 17.87 21.26
N TYR A 112 10.75 17.26 21.07
CA TYR A 112 9.86 17.46 19.93
C TYR A 112 8.41 17.58 20.42
N SER A 113 7.60 18.36 19.72
CA SER A 113 6.16 18.14 19.72
C SER A 113 5.81 17.12 18.64
N ILE A 114 4.88 16.21 18.93
CA ILE A 114 4.33 15.25 17.97
C ILE A 114 2.87 15.65 17.74
N VAL A 115 2.53 16.14 16.53
CA VAL A 115 1.21 16.72 16.23
C VAL A 115 0.52 15.94 15.12
N GLY A 116 -0.70 15.45 15.36
CA GLY A 116 -1.49 14.74 14.36
C GLY A 116 -1.84 15.64 13.17
N VAL A 117 -1.58 15.19 11.94
CA VAL A 117 -1.80 15.98 10.72
C VAL A 117 -3.29 16.27 10.50
N GLN A 118 -4.17 15.30 10.76
CA GLN A 118 -5.61 15.51 10.61
C GLN A 118 -6.18 16.46 11.68
N SER A 119 -5.83 16.23 12.95
CA SER A 119 -6.46 16.88 14.10
C SER A 119 -5.83 18.22 14.47
N GLN A 120 -4.59 18.48 14.00
CA GLN A 120 -3.75 19.60 14.41
C GLN A 120 -3.52 19.67 15.94
N ARG A 121 -3.60 18.51 16.61
CA ARG A 121 -3.46 18.36 18.07
C ARG A 121 -2.22 17.55 18.42
N ALA A 122 -1.62 17.87 19.55
CA ALA A 122 -0.40 17.24 20.05
C ALA A 122 -0.70 15.95 20.79
N LEU A 123 0.17 14.96 20.62
CA LEU A 123 0.26 13.76 21.44
C LEU A 123 0.62 14.15 22.87
N GLU A 124 -0.14 13.65 23.85
CA GLU A 124 0.09 13.97 25.26
C GLU A 124 -0.11 12.78 26.18
N VAL A 125 0.58 12.80 27.32
CA VAL A 125 0.22 11.96 28.47
C VAL A 125 -0.97 12.62 29.19
N VAL A 126 -2.08 11.90 29.29
CA VAL A 126 -3.33 12.40 29.87
C VAL A 126 -3.09 12.91 31.30
N GLN A 127 -3.54 14.14 31.55
CA GLN A 127 -3.41 14.84 32.83
C GLN A 127 -1.96 14.96 33.36
N GLY A 128 -0.95 14.75 32.51
CA GLY A 128 0.45 14.77 32.92
C GLY A 128 0.83 13.67 33.91
N SER A 129 0.15 12.51 33.87
CA SER A 129 0.48 11.37 34.71
C SER A 129 1.98 11.03 34.65
N THR A 130 2.56 10.62 35.77
CA THR A 130 3.93 10.09 35.86
C THR A 130 3.96 8.60 36.23
N ALA A 131 2.80 7.97 36.37
CA ALA A 131 2.67 6.55 36.67
C ALA A 131 2.80 5.69 35.40
N ASP A 132 3.21 4.43 35.59
CA ASP A 132 3.05 3.40 34.56
C ASP A 132 1.57 3.19 34.24
N GLY A 133 1.27 2.99 32.96
CA GLY A 133 -0.11 2.89 32.48
C GLY A 133 -0.81 4.24 32.34
N GLY A 134 -0.07 5.36 32.49
CA GLY A 134 -0.57 6.68 32.13
C GLY A 134 -1.01 6.69 30.66
N ASP A 135 -2.22 7.17 30.42
CA ASP A 135 -2.87 7.08 29.11
C ASP A 135 -2.34 8.12 28.13
N ILE A 136 -2.42 7.85 26.83
CA ILE A 136 -1.98 8.77 25.77
C ILE A 136 -3.20 9.22 24.95
N SER A 137 -3.32 10.53 24.73
CA SER A 137 -4.38 11.09 23.87
C SER A 137 -3.83 12.21 22.98
N ILE A 138 -4.67 12.75 22.09
CA ILE A 138 -4.40 14.05 21.45
C ILE A 138 -5.07 15.20 22.20
N ALA A 139 -4.41 16.36 22.29
CA ALA A 139 -5.01 17.58 22.82
C ALA A 139 -4.44 18.85 22.15
N ASN A 140 -5.05 20.01 22.43
CA ASN A 140 -4.50 21.28 21.96
C ASN A 140 -3.07 21.45 22.48
N TYR A 141 -2.17 21.86 21.59
CA TYR A 141 -0.79 22.09 21.98
C TYR A 141 -0.68 23.36 22.84
N THR A 142 -0.13 23.19 24.05
CA THR A 142 0.08 24.26 25.03
C THR A 142 1.57 24.47 25.34
N GLY A 143 2.43 23.58 24.85
CA GLY A 143 3.86 23.56 25.20
C GLY A 143 4.14 22.97 26.59
N ALA A 144 3.15 22.37 27.26
CA ALA A 144 3.35 21.71 28.54
C ALA A 144 4.26 20.47 28.41
N ASN A 145 5.00 20.12 29.48
CA ASN A 145 6.00 19.05 29.43
C ASN A 145 5.39 17.69 29.06
N GLN A 146 4.14 17.40 29.40
CA GLN A 146 3.47 16.15 29.03
C GLN A 146 3.18 16.03 27.53
N GLN A 147 3.37 17.10 26.75
CA GLN A 147 3.20 17.17 25.30
C GLN A 147 4.55 17.21 24.54
N GLN A 148 5.66 17.04 25.26
CA GLN A 148 7.01 17.10 24.70
C GLN A 148 7.71 15.75 24.83
N TRP A 149 8.36 15.34 23.75
CA TRP A 149 8.87 13.98 23.59
C TRP A 149 10.32 14.01 23.13
N GLN A 150 11.17 13.16 23.70
CA GLN A 150 12.53 12.93 23.24
C GLN A 150 12.60 11.64 22.43
N PHE A 151 13.30 11.67 21.30
CA PHE A 151 13.60 10.50 20.50
C PHE A 151 15.03 10.04 20.81
N LEU A 152 15.17 8.97 21.60
CA LEU A 152 16.48 8.39 21.91
C LEU A 152 16.75 7.19 21.02
N ALA A 153 17.78 7.28 20.18
CA ALA A 153 18.14 6.22 19.23
C ALA A 153 18.62 4.95 19.95
N LEU A 154 18.14 3.80 19.49
CA LEU A 154 18.55 2.46 19.94
C LEU A 154 19.50 1.76 18.96
N GLY A 155 19.73 2.35 17.78
CA GLY A 155 20.38 1.69 16.64
C GLY A 155 19.35 1.14 15.64
N ASP A 156 19.82 0.76 14.45
CA ASP A 156 19.02 0.16 13.37
C ASP A 156 17.75 0.95 12.98
N GLY A 157 17.74 2.28 13.19
CA GLY A 157 16.61 3.15 12.88
C GLY A 157 15.46 3.15 13.88
N TYR A 158 15.63 2.50 15.05
CA TYR A 158 14.62 2.47 16.11
C TYR A 158 14.91 3.47 17.24
N TYR A 159 13.83 3.92 17.87
CA TYR A 159 13.83 4.92 18.92
C TYR A 159 13.02 4.46 20.13
N ARG A 160 13.46 4.90 21.30
CA ARG A 160 12.58 5.16 22.44
C ARG A 160 11.95 6.53 22.25
N ILE A 161 10.65 6.66 22.49
CA ILE A 161 9.93 7.94 22.47
C ILE A 161 9.56 8.28 23.92
N ILE A 162 10.30 9.21 24.52
CA ILE A 162 10.32 9.43 25.98
C ILE A 162 9.59 10.73 26.30
N ASN A 163 8.59 10.69 27.18
CA ASN A 163 7.89 11.88 27.62
C ASN A 163 8.77 12.76 28.52
N ARG A 164 8.79 14.07 28.28
CA ARG A 164 9.59 15.03 29.05
C ARG A 164 9.16 15.14 30.52
N ASN A 165 7.86 15.01 30.81
CA ASN A 165 7.34 15.19 32.16
C ASN A 165 7.65 13.99 33.06
N SER A 166 7.45 12.77 32.56
CA SER A 166 7.56 11.55 33.36
C SER A 166 8.89 10.80 33.19
N GLY A 167 9.61 11.02 32.09
CA GLY A 167 10.77 10.22 31.70
C GLY A 167 10.42 8.79 31.26
N LYS A 168 9.13 8.50 31.04
CA LYS A 168 8.63 7.18 30.60
C LYS A 168 8.46 7.12 29.10
N ASP A 169 8.43 5.90 28.57
CA ASP A 169 8.43 5.60 27.15
C ASP A 169 7.02 5.37 26.62
N LEU A 170 6.76 5.78 25.38
CA LEU A 170 5.57 5.41 24.62
C LEU A 170 5.54 3.88 24.42
N ASP A 171 4.45 3.24 24.81
CA ASP A 171 4.34 1.80 25.00
C ASP A 171 3.03 1.28 24.39
N VAL A 172 3.12 0.24 23.54
CA VAL A 172 1.92 -0.54 23.18
C VAL A 172 1.58 -1.46 24.34
N PHE A 173 0.44 -1.19 24.98
CA PHE A 173 0.04 -1.84 26.22
C PHE A 173 -0.03 -3.36 26.09
N ASN A 174 0.43 -4.07 27.13
CA ASN A 174 0.52 -5.53 27.19
C ASN A 174 1.31 -6.18 26.03
N GLN A 175 2.16 -5.41 25.33
CA GLN A 175 2.89 -5.88 24.16
C GLN A 175 1.98 -6.44 23.06
N SER A 176 0.72 -5.98 23.02
CA SER A 176 -0.25 -6.46 22.05
C SER A 176 0.22 -6.17 20.63
N ILE A 177 -0.14 -7.06 19.71
CA ILE A 177 0.03 -6.83 18.28
C ILE A 177 -1.31 -6.60 17.58
N ASP A 178 -2.42 -6.54 18.33
CA ASP A 178 -3.75 -6.43 17.74
C ASP A 178 -4.03 -4.98 17.31
N ASP A 179 -4.91 -4.84 16.34
CA ASP A 179 -5.49 -3.53 16.01
C ASP A 179 -6.26 -2.99 17.23
N LEU A 180 -6.25 -1.67 17.36
CA LEU A 180 -6.87 -0.93 18.48
C LEU A 180 -6.23 -1.21 19.85
N ALA A 181 -5.04 -1.82 19.89
CA ALA A 181 -4.32 -1.92 21.16
C ALA A 181 -3.90 -0.53 21.65
N GLU A 182 -4.23 -0.25 22.91
CA GLU A 182 -3.99 1.01 23.60
C GLU A 182 -2.51 1.40 23.63
N ILE A 183 -2.26 2.69 23.46
CA ILE A 183 -0.94 3.28 23.69
C ILE A 183 -0.91 3.98 25.04
N LYS A 184 0.06 3.61 25.86
CA LYS A 184 0.27 4.14 27.20
C LYS A 184 1.70 4.63 27.34
N GLN A 185 2.03 5.21 28.49
CA GLN A 185 3.42 5.34 28.92
C GLN A 185 3.79 4.22 29.89
N TRP A 186 5.06 3.80 29.84
CA TRP A 186 5.60 2.83 30.80
C TRP A 186 7.10 3.05 31.02
N GLY A 187 7.62 2.61 32.16
CA GLY A 187 9.06 2.54 32.39
C GLY A 187 9.73 1.67 31.33
N TYR A 188 10.85 2.14 30.76
CA TYR A 188 11.57 1.37 29.75
C TYR A 188 12.13 0.09 30.34
N TRP A 189 11.80 -1.05 29.72
CA TRP A 189 12.31 -2.36 30.14
C TRP A 189 12.96 -3.15 28.99
N GLY A 190 13.06 -2.54 27.80
CA GLY A 190 13.74 -3.14 26.64
C GLY A 190 12.83 -3.87 25.65
N GLY A 191 11.52 -3.95 25.92
CA GLY A 191 10.54 -4.60 25.04
C GLY A 191 10.43 -3.95 23.67
N GLU A 192 10.23 -4.74 22.61
CA GLU A 192 10.02 -4.21 21.25
C GLU A 192 8.71 -3.39 21.12
N ASN A 193 7.75 -3.56 22.04
CA ASN A 193 6.53 -2.76 22.11
C ASN A 193 6.79 -1.29 22.52
N GLN A 194 7.97 -0.97 23.04
CA GLN A 194 8.43 0.38 23.40
C GLN A 194 9.39 0.98 22.37
N GLN A 195 9.56 0.31 21.22
CA GLN A 195 10.53 0.69 20.21
C GLN A 195 9.80 1.10 18.93
N TRP A 196 10.13 2.27 18.42
CA TRP A 196 9.39 2.91 17.34
C TRP A 196 10.34 3.32 16.23
N ALA A 197 9.91 3.14 14.98
CA ALA A 197 10.60 3.60 13.80
C ALA A 197 9.84 4.77 13.17
N LEU A 198 10.55 5.59 12.40
CA LEU A 198 9.95 6.69 11.64
C LEU A 198 10.03 6.38 10.15
N ILE A 199 8.89 6.43 9.47
CA ILE A 199 8.79 6.37 8.01
C ILE A 199 8.32 7.73 7.53
N LYS A 200 8.90 8.27 6.46
CA LYS A 200 8.43 9.55 5.89
C LYS A 200 6.98 9.39 5.41
N ALA A 201 6.07 10.21 5.94
CA ALA A 201 4.66 10.21 5.51
C ALA A 201 4.42 10.99 4.23
N GLN A 202 5.29 11.95 3.94
CA GLN A 202 5.29 12.70 2.70
C GLN A 202 6.36 12.13 1.77
N GLN A 203 5.98 11.11 1.00
CA GLN A 203 6.79 10.65 -0.13
C GLN A 203 6.59 11.60 -1.32
N ALA A 204 7.61 11.69 -2.15
CA ALA A 204 7.60 12.54 -3.35
C ALA A 204 7.38 11.69 -4.60
N GLY A 205 6.41 10.76 -4.56
CA GLY A 205 6.01 10.03 -5.75
C GLY A 205 5.48 10.98 -6.83
N GLN A 206 5.83 10.71 -8.08
CA GLN A 206 5.56 11.60 -9.22
C GLN A 206 4.68 10.91 -10.28
N LEU A 207 3.73 10.08 -9.84
CA LEU A 207 2.74 9.46 -10.70
C LEU A 207 1.59 10.43 -11.00
N GLY A 208 1.41 10.78 -12.27
CA GLY A 208 0.26 11.53 -12.79
C GLY A 208 -0.52 10.71 -13.79
N TRP A 209 -1.64 11.25 -14.27
CA TRP A 209 -2.44 10.60 -15.30
C TRP A 209 -3.16 11.63 -16.19
N VAL A 210 -3.54 11.23 -17.40
CA VAL A 210 -4.33 12.04 -18.34
C VAL A 210 -5.39 11.17 -19.06
N LEU A 211 -6.63 11.64 -19.12
CA LEU A 211 -7.69 11.02 -19.94
C LEU A 211 -7.57 11.47 -21.40
N THR A 212 -7.34 10.55 -22.33
CA THR A 212 -7.11 10.87 -23.75
C THR A 212 -8.34 10.66 -24.65
N THR A 213 -9.33 9.91 -24.20
CA THR A 213 -10.55 9.67 -24.98
C THR A 213 -11.43 10.93 -25.06
N SER A 214 -11.80 11.31 -26.28
CA SER A 214 -12.80 12.35 -26.55
C SER A 214 -14.23 11.79 -26.40
N ASN A 215 -15.20 12.64 -26.03
CA ASN A 215 -16.62 12.27 -25.92
C ASN A 215 -16.98 11.19 -24.88
N VAL A 216 -16.20 11.08 -23.80
CA VAL A 216 -16.57 10.25 -22.65
C VAL A 216 -17.82 10.83 -21.98
N PRO A 217 -18.88 10.03 -21.73
CA PRO A 217 -20.06 10.46 -20.97
C PRO A 217 -19.68 11.06 -19.62
N ASP A 218 -20.41 12.08 -19.16
CA ASP A 218 -20.03 12.88 -17.99
C ASP A 218 -19.96 12.05 -16.70
N ASP A 219 -20.89 11.11 -16.52
CA ASP A 219 -20.93 10.22 -15.36
C ASP A 219 -19.74 9.24 -15.35
N VAL A 220 -19.38 8.71 -16.52
CA VAL A 220 -18.20 7.85 -16.72
C VAL A 220 -16.92 8.63 -16.44
N ARG A 221 -16.81 9.85 -16.99
CA ARG A 221 -15.67 10.75 -16.77
C ARG A 221 -15.50 11.04 -15.28
N ALA A 222 -16.59 11.33 -14.57
CA ALA A 222 -16.55 11.60 -13.13
C ALA A 222 -16.03 10.38 -12.34
N ARG A 223 -16.53 9.17 -12.64
CA ARG A 223 -16.09 7.93 -11.98
C ARG A 223 -14.61 7.64 -12.22
N ILE A 224 -14.16 7.66 -13.48
CA ILE A 224 -12.75 7.42 -13.83
C ILE A 224 -11.84 8.49 -13.19
N THR A 225 -12.25 9.77 -13.22
CA THR A 225 -11.47 10.87 -12.63
C THR A 225 -11.30 10.69 -11.13
N SER A 226 -12.39 10.37 -10.42
CA SER A 226 -12.34 10.11 -8.98
C SER A 226 -11.41 8.92 -8.67
N ALA A 227 -11.59 7.81 -9.39
CA ALA A 227 -10.79 6.60 -9.21
C ALA A 227 -9.29 6.83 -9.44
N MET A 228 -8.92 7.48 -10.54
CA MET A 228 -7.52 7.71 -10.90
C MET A 228 -6.85 8.74 -9.99
N ASN A 229 -7.58 9.79 -9.56
CA ASN A 229 -7.06 10.76 -8.60
C ASN A 229 -6.75 10.10 -7.25
N ASP A 230 -7.68 9.31 -6.72
CA ASP A 230 -7.49 8.61 -5.45
C ASP A 230 -6.36 7.57 -5.56
N ALA A 231 -6.35 6.76 -6.61
CA ALA A 231 -5.29 5.77 -6.84
C ALA A 231 -3.90 6.41 -6.97
N CYS A 232 -3.74 7.45 -7.79
CA CYS A 232 -2.45 8.14 -7.93
C CYS A 232 -2.02 8.82 -6.63
N ALA A 233 -2.95 9.41 -5.88
CA ALA A 233 -2.65 10.01 -4.58
C ALA A 233 -2.13 8.97 -3.57
N ARG A 234 -2.71 7.77 -3.55
CA ARG A 234 -2.26 6.66 -2.71
C ARG A 234 -0.88 6.16 -3.11
N TYR A 235 -0.65 5.95 -4.42
CA TYR A 235 0.67 5.59 -4.92
C TYR A 235 1.72 6.63 -4.51
N ASN A 236 1.47 7.92 -4.77
CA ASN A 236 2.43 8.99 -4.51
C ASN A 236 2.72 9.23 -3.02
N ARG A 237 1.74 9.01 -2.14
CA ARG A 237 1.91 9.19 -0.69
C ARG A 237 2.72 8.07 -0.05
N LEU A 238 2.63 6.86 -0.59
CA LEU A 238 3.11 5.65 0.09
C LEU A 238 4.46 5.14 -0.40
N ALA A 239 4.99 5.64 -1.52
CA ALA A 239 6.35 5.36 -1.96
C ALA A 239 6.90 6.42 -2.94
N ASN A 240 8.22 6.44 -3.11
CA ASN A 240 8.91 7.34 -4.05
C ASN A 240 8.89 6.77 -5.47
N TRP A 241 7.72 6.83 -6.10
CA TRP A 241 7.55 6.44 -7.50
C TRP A 241 8.26 7.41 -8.46
N PRO A 242 9.00 6.90 -9.47
CA PRO A 242 9.57 7.75 -10.50
C PRO A 242 8.51 8.57 -11.23
N ALA A 243 8.91 9.74 -11.73
CA ALA A 243 8.07 10.58 -12.57
C ALA A 243 7.50 9.81 -13.76
N ARG A 244 6.17 9.78 -13.85
CA ARG A 244 5.45 9.11 -14.93
C ARG A 244 4.05 9.69 -15.06
N THR A 245 3.62 9.96 -16.29
CA THR A 245 2.22 10.26 -16.58
C THR A 245 1.59 9.06 -17.28
N LEU A 246 0.57 8.49 -16.66
CA LEU A 246 -0.23 7.42 -17.24
C LEU A 246 -1.23 7.98 -18.25
N THR A 247 -1.45 7.25 -19.33
CA THR A 247 -2.52 7.52 -20.29
C THR A 247 -3.74 6.70 -19.92
N VAL A 248 -4.89 7.34 -19.81
CA VAL A 248 -6.16 6.69 -19.47
C VAL A 248 -7.13 6.85 -20.63
N GLU A 249 -7.80 5.76 -21.00
CA GLU A 249 -8.83 5.76 -22.05
C GLU A 249 -10.14 5.17 -21.52
N TYR A 250 -11.25 5.62 -22.10
CA TYR A 250 -12.54 4.95 -21.99
C TYR A 250 -12.83 4.21 -23.30
N ASN A 251 -12.97 2.88 -23.22
CA ASN A 251 -13.17 2.04 -24.40
C ASN A 251 -14.20 0.96 -24.09
N THR A 252 -15.40 1.07 -24.67
CA THR A 252 -16.50 0.12 -24.45
C THR A 252 -16.23 -1.29 -25.00
N GLY A 253 -15.21 -1.46 -25.85
CA GLY A 253 -14.73 -2.78 -26.28
C GLY A 253 -13.91 -3.51 -25.21
N VAL A 254 -13.52 -2.83 -24.13
CA VAL A 254 -12.89 -3.44 -22.96
C VAL A 254 -13.99 -3.88 -21.98
N GLN A 255 -13.97 -5.14 -21.55
CA GLN A 255 -15.01 -5.70 -20.67
C GLN A 255 -14.93 -5.14 -19.24
N THR A 256 -13.71 -4.94 -18.72
CA THR A 256 -13.45 -4.51 -17.34
C THR A 256 -12.54 -3.27 -17.32
N ALA A 257 -11.24 -3.45 -17.08
CA ALA A 257 -10.18 -2.51 -17.38
C ALA A 257 -8.92 -3.31 -17.78
N ASP A 258 -7.97 -2.65 -18.42
CA ASP A 258 -6.64 -3.24 -18.65
C ASP A 258 -5.54 -2.18 -18.61
N GLY A 259 -4.43 -2.52 -17.98
CA GLY A 259 -3.20 -1.74 -17.93
C GLY A 259 -2.05 -2.44 -18.65
N ASN A 260 -1.09 -1.68 -19.17
CA ASN A 260 0.13 -2.24 -19.75
C ASN A 260 1.38 -1.45 -19.34
N THR A 261 2.55 -2.05 -19.57
CA THR A 261 3.86 -1.52 -19.18
C THR A 261 4.26 -0.22 -19.89
N ASN A 262 3.59 0.18 -20.98
CA ASN A 262 3.78 1.50 -21.58
C ASN A 262 3.07 2.61 -20.76
N GLY A 263 2.21 2.25 -19.81
CA GLY A 263 1.50 3.19 -18.95
C GLY A 263 0.15 3.59 -19.50
N ASN A 264 -0.41 2.81 -20.43
CA ASN A 264 -1.80 2.96 -20.86
C ASN A 264 -2.70 2.12 -19.94
N ILE A 265 -3.80 2.72 -19.49
CA ILE A 265 -4.90 2.08 -18.77
C ILE A 265 -6.19 2.36 -19.55
N ARG A 266 -6.97 1.33 -19.86
CA ARG A 266 -8.26 1.45 -20.53
C ARG A 266 -9.36 0.99 -19.59
N PHE A 267 -10.35 1.83 -19.34
CA PHE A 267 -11.57 1.46 -18.62
C PHE A 267 -12.67 1.07 -19.60
N GLY A 268 -13.33 -0.04 -19.31
CA GLY A 268 -14.47 -0.58 -20.03
C GLY A 268 -15.79 0.14 -19.78
N GLY A 269 -16.83 -0.29 -20.48
CA GLY A 269 -18.19 0.25 -20.36
C GLY A 269 -18.89 -0.01 -19.02
N ASN A 270 -18.44 -1.01 -18.27
CA ASN A 270 -19.11 -1.44 -17.04
C ASN A 270 -18.74 -0.55 -15.83
N PRO A 271 -19.72 0.17 -15.23
CA PRO A 271 -19.47 1.06 -14.09
C PRO A 271 -18.84 0.39 -12.87
N SER A 272 -19.07 -0.92 -12.65
CA SER A 272 -18.52 -1.64 -11.50
C SER A 272 -16.99 -1.76 -11.52
N TYR A 273 -16.35 -1.47 -12.66
CA TYR A 273 -14.89 -1.47 -12.80
C TYR A 273 -14.30 -0.05 -12.86
N GLN A 274 -15.13 1.00 -12.91
CA GLN A 274 -14.67 2.40 -12.96
C GLN A 274 -14.51 2.96 -11.54
N ASN A 275 -13.70 2.31 -10.71
CA ASN A 275 -13.51 2.64 -9.29
C ASN A 275 -12.03 2.59 -8.87
N THR A 276 -11.72 3.11 -7.67
CA THR A 276 -10.34 3.19 -7.16
C THR A 276 -9.66 1.82 -7.10
N ARG A 277 -10.36 0.76 -6.67
CA ARG A 277 -9.77 -0.60 -6.59
C ARG A 277 -9.23 -1.02 -7.94
N THR A 278 -10.05 -0.94 -8.98
CA THR A 278 -9.61 -1.27 -10.34
C THR A 278 -8.48 -0.35 -10.79
N ALA A 279 -8.58 0.97 -10.57
CA ALA A 279 -7.52 1.89 -10.94
C ALA A 279 -6.17 1.52 -10.30
N MET A 280 -6.14 1.21 -9.01
CA MET A 280 -4.93 0.77 -8.32
C MET A 280 -4.36 -0.53 -8.90
N HIS A 281 -5.23 -1.50 -9.17
CA HIS A 281 -4.87 -2.75 -9.82
C HIS A 281 -4.23 -2.52 -11.21
N GLU A 282 -4.86 -1.71 -12.06
CA GLU A 282 -4.31 -1.43 -13.39
C GLU A 282 -2.99 -0.64 -13.34
N ILE A 283 -2.84 0.27 -12.36
CA ILE A 283 -1.56 0.96 -12.13
C ILE A 283 -0.45 -0.06 -11.83
N ALA A 284 -0.74 -1.14 -11.08
CA ALA A 284 0.25 -2.18 -10.80
C ALA A 284 0.77 -2.85 -12.09
N HIS A 285 -0.10 -3.11 -13.06
CA HIS A 285 0.30 -3.62 -14.38
C HIS A 285 1.18 -2.63 -15.13
N THR A 286 0.93 -1.33 -15.01
CA THR A 286 1.82 -0.31 -15.62
C THR A 286 3.23 -0.35 -15.05
N TRP A 287 3.38 -0.84 -13.82
CA TRP A 287 4.67 -1.07 -13.16
C TRP A 287 5.24 -2.47 -13.34
N GLY A 288 4.61 -3.31 -14.18
CA GLY A 288 5.18 -4.58 -14.62
C GLY A 288 4.57 -5.82 -13.96
N VAL A 289 3.60 -5.68 -13.05
CA VAL A 289 2.87 -6.83 -12.48
C VAL A 289 2.24 -7.62 -13.62
N GLY A 290 2.50 -8.92 -13.67
CA GLY A 290 1.91 -9.82 -14.66
C GLY A 290 2.45 -9.73 -16.09
N ILE A 291 3.30 -8.75 -16.40
CA ILE A 291 3.66 -8.40 -17.80
C ILE A 291 5.17 -8.30 -18.01
N SER A 292 5.94 -7.87 -17.01
CA SER A 292 7.38 -7.62 -17.15
C SER A 292 8.22 -8.91 -17.12
N GLY A 293 9.43 -8.85 -17.68
CA GLY A 293 10.42 -9.93 -17.53
C GLY A 293 10.78 -10.20 -16.06
N GLY A 294 10.86 -9.15 -15.23
CA GLY A 294 11.11 -9.26 -13.79
C GLY A 294 10.01 -9.98 -13.03
N TRP A 295 8.75 -9.79 -13.43
CA TRP A 295 7.63 -10.57 -12.91
C TRP A 295 7.83 -12.06 -13.21
N TYR A 296 8.07 -12.44 -14.46
CA TYR A 296 8.25 -13.86 -14.82
C TYR A 296 9.48 -14.48 -14.16
N ALA A 297 10.58 -13.73 -14.05
CA ALA A 297 11.77 -14.18 -13.33
C ALA A 297 11.46 -14.54 -11.87
N ASN A 298 10.63 -13.73 -11.20
CA ASN A 298 10.26 -13.91 -9.80
C ASN A 298 9.05 -14.83 -9.57
N THR A 299 8.42 -15.37 -10.62
CA THR A 299 7.20 -16.22 -10.50
C THR A 299 7.35 -17.59 -11.17
N SER A 300 8.47 -17.84 -11.84
CA SER A 300 8.72 -19.05 -12.64
C SER A 300 8.61 -20.39 -11.87
N THR A 301 8.68 -20.36 -10.54
CA THR A 301 8.62 -21.56 -9.67
C THR A 301 7.40 -21.59 -8.75
N GLY A 302 6.37 -20.77 -8.99
CA GLY A 302 5.17 -20.70 -8.16
C GLY A 302 5.00 -19.33 -7.49
N PRO A 303 4.94 -19.22 -6.16
CA PRO A 303 4.83 -17.94 -5.46
C PRO A 303 5.92 -16.93 -5.87
N PHE A 304 5.63 -15.64 -5.72
CA PHE A 304 6.59 -14.57 -5.98
C PHE A 304 7.79 -14.70 -5.03
N THR A 305 9.01 -14.70 -5.57
CA THR A 305 10.24 -15.00 -4.82
C THR A 305 11.11 -13.78 -4.49
N GLY A 306 10.76 -12.58 -4.98
CA GLY A 306 11.55 -11.37 -4.76
C GLY A 306 11.70 -11.04 -3.27
N ALA A 307 12.94 -10.77 -2.84
CA ALA A 307 13.31 -10.70 -1.43
C ALA A 307 12.60 -9.55 -0.71
N ASN A 308 12.46 -8.39 -1.35
CA ASN A 308 11.82 -7.22 -0.74
C ASN A 308 10.31 -7.44 -0.59
N ALA A 309 9.63 -7.91 -1.64
CA ALA A 309 8.19 -8.17 -1.59
C ALA A 309 7.85 -9.27 -0.59
N VAL A 310 8.62 -10.36 -0.56
CA VAL A 310 8.45 -11.45 0.41
C VAL A 310 8.68 -10.97 1.84
N ALA A 311 9.69 -10.12 2.08
CA ALA A 311 9.87 -9.52 3.39
C ALA A 311 8.66 -8.64 3.77
N THR A 312 8.18 -7.81 2.85
CA THR A 312 7.02 -6.93 3.05
C THR A 312 5.77 -7.71 3.41
N VAL A 313 5.37 -8.74 2.66
CA VAL A 313 4.14 -9.50 3.00
C VAL A 313 4.24 -10.17 4.37
N LYS A 314 5.44 -10.60 4.78
CA LYS A 314 5.66 -11.22 6.09
C LYS A 314 5.51 -10.24 7.25
N THR A 315 5.74 -8.95 7.02
CA THR A 315 5.42 -7.92 8.03
C THR A 315 3.93 -7.72 8.20
N PHE A 316 3.14 -8.01 7.16
CA PHE A 316 1.70 -7.82 7.17
C PHE A 316 0.98 -9.00 7.80
N ASP A 317 1.38 -10.22 7.42
CA ASP A 317 0.63 -11.45 7.69
C ASP A 317 1.45 -12.50 8.46
N GLY A 318 2.65 -12.14 8.89
CA GLY A 318 3.53 -12.99 9.67
C GLY A 318 4.52 -13.82 8.84
N PRO A 319 5.41 -14.58 9.50
CA PRO A 319 6.61 -15.16 8.88
C PRO A 319 6.35 -16.20 7.78
N ASN A 320 5.15 -16.80 7.78
CA ASN A 320 4.73 -17.83 6.83
C ASN A 320 3.95 -17.25 5.65
N ALA A 321 3.79 -15.92 5.58
CA ALA A 321 3.09 -15.27 4.50
C ALA A 321 3.78 -15.50 3.16
N VAL A 322 2.97 -15.71 2.12
CA VAL A 322 3.39 -16.02 0.75
C VAL A 322 2.60 -15.17 -0.21
N ILE A 323 3.28 -14.62 -1.22
CA ILE A 323 2.64 -13.94 -2.34
C ILE A 323 2.42 -14.99 -3.43
N ASN A 324 1.21 -15.50 -3.52
CA ASN A 324 0.83 -16.42 -4.58
C ASN A 324 0.64 -15.65 -5.89
N THR A 325 0.84 -16.35 -7.01
CA THR A 325 0.80 -15.75 -8.34
C THR A 325 0.02 -16.65 -9.30
N GLY A 326 -0.62 -16.04 -10.28
CA GLY A 326 -1.44 -16.75 -11.26
C GLY A 326 -1.67 -15.90 -12.49
N GLY A 327 -1.03 -16.29 -13.60
CA GLY A 327 -1.03 -15.49 -14.83
C GLY A 327 -0.49 -14.08 -14.56
N SER A 328 -1.34 -13.08 -14.78
CA SER A 328 -0.98 -11.67 -14.59
C SER A 328 -1.20 -11.14 -13.17
N HIS A 329 -1.69 -11.97 -12.23
CA HIS A 329 -2.18 -11.51 -10.93
C HIS A 329 -1.39 -12.10 -9.76
N PHE A 330 -1.46 -11.44 -8.60
CA PHE A 330 -1.01 -12.00 -7.32
C PHE A 330 -2.08 -11.89 -6.23
N TRP A 331 -1.90 -12.68 -5.18
CA TRP A 331 -2.66 -12.57 -3.93
C TRP A 331 -1.76 -12.98 -2.75
N PRO A 332 -1.96 -12.40 -1.55
CA PRO A 332 -2.97 -11.38 -1.23
C PRO A 332 -2.63 -9.98 -1.74
N TYR A 333 -3.60 -9.07 -1.64
CA TYR A 333 -3.47 -7.63 -1.96
C TYR A 333 -3.22 -7.29 -3.43
N GLY A 334 -3.54 -8.19 -4.37
CA GLY A 334 -3.57 -7.87 -5.80
C GLY A 334 -4.71 -6.93 -6.18
N LEU A 335 -5.71 -6.79 -5.30
CA LEU A 335 -6.94 -6.04 -5.54
C LEU A 335 -7.72 -6.56 -6.75
N ASN A 336 -7.67 -7.89 -6.96
CA ASN A 336 -8.24 -8.52 -8.13
C ASN A 336 -9.77 -8.53 -8.05
N TYR A 337 -10.34 -8.73 -6.86
CA TYR A 337 -11.79 -8.80 -6.64
C TYR A 337 -12.30 -7.72 -5.67
N ASP A 338 -13.59 -7.40 -5.73
CA ASP A 338 -14.18 -6.33 -4.90
C ASP A 338 -14.11 -6.64 -3.40
N ASN A 339 -14.16 -7.92 -3.01
CA ASN A 339 -13.99 -8.35 -1.63
C ASN A 339 -12.54 -8.24 -1.11
N GLU A 340 -11.57 -7.91 -1.96
CA GLU A 340 -10.21 -7.58 -1.53
C GLU A 340 -10.06 -6.11 -1.13
N TRP A 341 -11.07 -5.26 -1.36
CA TRP A 341 -10.96 -3.84 -1.04
C TRP A 341 -11.10 -3.57 0.47
N SER A 342 -10.09 -2.93 1.02
CA SER A 342 -10.11 -2.22 2.31
C SER A 342 -9.03 -1.15 2.28
N GLU A 343 -9.09 -0.17 3.18
CA GLU A 343 -8.02 0.85 3.29
C GLU A 343 -6.66 0.22 3.62
N ILE A 344 -6.66 -0.84 4.44
CA ILE A 344 -5.47 -1.63 4.75
C ILE A 344 -4.94 -2.33 3.50
N ASN A 345 -5.81 -2.98 2.72
CA ASN A 345 -5.39 -3.71 1.53
C ASN A 345 -4.92 -2.76 0.42
N ALA A 346 -5.52 -1.58 0.30
CA ALA A 346 -5.04 -0.53 -0.60
C ALA A 346 -3.63 -0.06 -0.22
N TYR A 347 -3.36 0.14 1.07
CA TYR A 347 -2.01 0.45 1.57
C TYR A 347 -1.03 -0.69 1.24
N ARG A 348 -1.37 -1.92 1.65
CA ARG A 348 -0.52 -3.11 1.44
C ARG A 348 -0.23 -3.37 -0.04
N HIS A 349 -1.21 -3.15 -0.91
CA HIS A 349 -1.06 -3.23 -2.35
C HIS A 349 0.06 -2.30 -2.84
N VAL A 350 0.01 -1.00 -2.52
CA VAL A 350 1.04 -0.05 -2.97
C VAL A 350 2.42 -0.43 -2.43
N LYS A 351 2.51 -0.83 -1.15
CA LYS A 351 3.79 -1.25 -0.55
C LYS A 351 4.36 -2.49 -1.24
N LEU A 352 3.51 -3.47 -1.57
CA LEU A 352 3.94 -4.69 -2.26
C LEU A 352 4.35 -4.42 -3.70
N VAL A 353 3.57 -3.67 -4.47
CA VAL A 353 3.93 -3.35 -5.86
C VAL A 353 5.26 -2.58 -5.91
N TYR A 354 5.50 -1.66 -4.98
CA TYR A 354 6.78 -0.95 -4.88
C TYR A 354 7.95 -1.88 -4.53
N ALA A 355 7.73 -2.82 -3.60
CA ALA A 355 8.73 -3.82 -3.23
C ALA A 355 9.04 -4.78 -4.40
N MET A 356 8.02 -5.25 -5.12
CA MET A 356 8.19 -6.07 -6.33
C MET A 356 8.99 -5.34 -7.41
N ARG A 357 8.77 -4.04 -7.58
CA ARG A 357 9.57 -3.18 -8.48
C ARG A 357 11.03 -3.12 -8.03
N THR A 358 11.26 -3.06 -6.73
CA THR A 358 12.62 -3.10 -6.17
C THR A 358 13.29 -4.46 -6.39
N ASP A 359 12.51 -5.53 -6.52
CA ASP A 359 12.95 -6.89 -6.88
C ASP A 359 13.15 -7.10 -8.39
N GLY A 360 13.14 -6.04 -9.20
CA GLY A 360 13.51 -6.08 -10.61
C GLY A 360 12.35 -6.21 -11.61
N MET A 361 11.11 -5.99 -11.15
CA MET A 361 9.93 -5.76 -12.00
C MET A 361 9.99 -4.35 -12.60
#